data_AF-A0A0S8FU96-F1
#
_entry.id   AF-A0A0S8FU96-F1
#
_cell.length_a   1.000
_cell.length_b   1.000
_cell.length_c   1.000
_cell.angle_alpha   90.00
_cell.angle_beta   90.00
_cell.angle_gamma   90.00
#
_symmetry.space_group_name_H-M   'P 1'
#
loop_
_entity.id
_entity.type
_entity.pdbx_description
1 polymer ?
#
loop_
_entity_poly.entity_id
_entity_poly.type
_entity_poly.pdbx_seq_one_letter_code
_entity_poly.pdbx_strand_id
1 'polypeptide(L)' 'MKTSIFWIFGVLQSLSLGVILFLLFRALNSIKGASVIGLDTQILLSISFPLFLLIVEYHIYRKR' A
#
# COMPACT_ATOMS: atom_id res chain seq x y z
N MET A 1 -2.83 -14.60 17.65
CA MET A 1 -4.01 -14.09 16.92
C MET A 1 -4.44 -15.18 15.95
N LYS A 2 -5.74 -15.49 15.77
CA LYS A 2 -6.13 -16.52 14.77
C LYS A 2 -5.60 -16.08 13.40
N THR A 3 -4.86 -16.95 12.71
CA THR A 3 -4.21 -16.66 11.41
C THR A 3 -5.21 -16.09 10.40
N SER A 4 -6.47 -16.52 10.46
CA SER A 4 -7.56 -15.99 9.64
C SER A 4 -7.84 -14.50 9.88
N ILE A 5 -7.83 -14.03 11.13
CA ILE A 5 -8.07 -12.61 11.47
C ILE A 5 -6.92 -11.74 10.97
N PHE A 6 -5.67 -12.22 11.10
CA PHE A 6 -4.51 -11.52 10.56
C PHE A 6 -4.63 -11.31 9.04
N TRP A 7 -4.98 -12.35 8.29
CA TRP A 7 -5.14 -12.23 6.84
C TRP A 7 -6.26 -11.27 6.43
N ILE A 8 -7.40 -11.28 7.14
CA ILE A 8 -8.51 -10.37 6.83
C ILE A 8 -8.09 -8.91 7.05
N PHE A 9 -7.57 -8.59 8.24
CA PHE A 9 -7.21 -7.21 8.58
C PHE A 9 -5.96 -6.73 7.83
N GLY A 10 -4.95 -7.60 7.66
CA GLY A 10 -3.72 -7.26 6.93
C GLY A 10 -3.96 -6.98 5.44
N VAL A 11 -4.81 -7.79 4.79
CA VAL A 11 -5.18 -7.53 3.38
C VAL A 11 -6.03 -6.27 3.27
N LEU A 12 -7.00 -6.06 4.15
CA LEU A 12 -7.83 -4.84 4.14
C LEU A 12 -7.01 -3.57 4.39
N GLN A 13 -6.05 -3.64 5.32
CA GLN A 13 -5.09 -2.57 5.58
C GLN A 13 -4.20 -2.32 4.36
N SER A 14 -3.69 -3.36 3.70
CA SER A 14 -2.83 -3.20 2.52
C SER A 14 -3.57 -2.57 1.35
N LEU A 15 -4.80 -3.00 1.09
CA LEU A 15 -5.64 -2.43 0.04
C LEU A 15 -5.97 -0.96 0.33
N SER A 16 -6.37 -0.63 1.56
CA SER A 16 -6.67 0.75 1.93
C SER A 16 -5.43 1.66 1.82
N LEU A 17 -4.27 1.20 2.29
CA LEU A 17 -3.00 1.92 2.13
C LEU A 17 -2.63 2.14 0.66
N GLY A 18 -2.81 1.14 -0.20
CA GLY A 18 -2.52 1.29 -1.63
C GLY A 18 -3.40 2.34 -2.29
N VAL A 19 -4.70 2.34 -1.98
CA VAL A 19 -5.64 3.37 -2.45
C VAL A 19 -5.26 4.76 -1.93
N ILE A 20 -4.92 4.89 -0.65
CA ILE A 20 -4.49 6.16 -0.05
C ILE A 20 -3.23 6.68 -0.75
N LEU A 21 -2.20 5.84 -0.93
CA LEU A 21 -0.98 6.22 -1.63
C LEU A 21 -1.27 6.68 -3.07
N PHE A 22 -2.13 5.94 -3.77
CA PHE A 22 -2.49 6.27 -5.14
C PHE A 22 -3.18 7.64 -5.22
N LEU A 23 -4.15 7.89 -4.34
CA LEU A 23 -4.85 9.18 -4.29
C LEU A 23 -3.91 10.32 -3.90
N LEU A 24 -2.97 10.07 -2.97
CA LEU A 24 -1.97 11.04 -2.55
C LEU A 24 -1.11 11.49 -3.75
N PHE A 25 -0.53 10.55 -4.50
CA PHE A 25 0.28 10.87 -5.67
C PHE A 25 -0.54 11.56 -6.76
N ARG A 26 -1.78 11.12 -6.98
CA ARG A 26 -2.70 11.78 -7.92
C ARG A 26 -2.98 13.23 -7.52
N ALA A 27 -3.27 13.48 -6.25
CA ALA A 27 -3.55 14.82 -5.73
C ALA A 27 -2.31 15.71 -5.86
N LEU A 28 -1.13 15.21 -5.52
CA LEU A 28 0.14 15.94 -5.65
C LEU A 28 0.45 16.30 -7.11
N ASN A 29 0.25 15.36 -8.04
CA ASN A 29 0.39 15.61 -9.47
C ASN A 29 -0.61 16.68 -9.97
N SER A 30 -1.84 16.67 -9.47
CA SER A 30 -2.86 17.66 -9.83
C SER A 30 -2.54 19.07 -9.32
N ILE A 31 -1.98 19.19 -8.11
CA ILE A 31 -1.63 20.49 -7.51
C ILE A 31 -0.47 21.16 -8.25
N LYS A 32 0.50 20.38 -8.72
CA LYS A 32 1.71 20.91 -9.36
C LYS A 32 1.52 21.32 -10.83
N GLY A 33 0.39 20.97 -11.44
CA GLY A 33 0.07 21.26 -12.85
C GLY A 33 0.89 20.47 -13.90
N ALA A 34 1.93 19.75 -13.47
CA ALA A 34 2.73 18.85 -14.28
C ALA A 34 2.92 17.50 -13.55
N SER A 35 2.87 16.38 -14.28
CA SER A 35 3.07 15.06 -13.68
C SER A 35 4.54 14.89 -13.29
N VAL A 36 4.83 14.93 -11.98
CA VAL A 36 6.16 14.61 -11.45
C VAL A 36 6.35 13.10 -11.38
N ILE A 37 5.27 12.38 -11.07
CA ILE A 37 5.25 10.92 -10.98
C ILE A 37 4.36 10.41 -12.11
N GLY A 38 4.93 9.62 -13.02
CA GLY A 38 4.17 8.94 -14.07
C GLY A 38 3.16 7.96 -13.48
N LEU A 39 2.06 7.73 -14.20
CA LEU A 39 0.97 6.85 -13.75
C LEU A 39 1.45 5.42 -13.48
N ASP A 40 2.38 4.91 -14.30
CA ASP A 40 2.97 3.58 -14.13
C ASP A 40 3.72 3.47 -12.80
N THR A 41 4.57 4.46 -12.50
CA THR A 41 5.33 4.56 -11.25
C THR A 41 4.40 4.71 -10.05
N GLN A 42 3.34 5.50 -10.19
CA GLN A 42 2.32 5.68 -9.15
C GLN A 42 1.63 4.35 -8.81
N ILE A 43 1.19 3.58 -9.81
CA ILE A 43 0.58 2.26 -9.59
C ILE A 43 1.59 1.30 -8.96
N LEU A 44 2.82 1.27 -9.48
CA LEU A 44 3.88 0.39 -8.98
C LEU A 44 4.14 0.65 -7.49
N LEU A 45 4.31 1.91 -7.09
CA LEU A 45 4.54 2.28 -5.69
C LEU A 45 3.34 2.00 -4.80
N SER A 46 2.13 2.32 -5.26
CA SER A 46 0.88 2.07 -4.52
C SER A 46 0.61 0.58 -4.27
N ILE A 47 1.17 -0.34 -5.07
CA ILE A 47 1.00 -1.78 -4.89
C ILE A 47 2.20 -2.40 -4.16
N SER A 48 3.43 -2.04 -4.57
CA SER A 48 4.65 -2.64 -4.02
C SER A 48 4.86 -2.28 -2.54
N PHE A 49 4.56 -1.04 -2.14
CA PHE A 49 4.78 -0.61 -0.76
C PHE A 49 3.86 -1.34 0.24
N PRO A 50 2.52 -1.39 0.06
CA PRO A 50 1.66 -2.14 0.96
C PRO A 50 1.94 -3.66 0.96
N LEU A 51 2.29 -4.24 -0.20
CA LEU A 51 2.66 -5.65 -0.28
C LEU A 51 3.92 -5.96 0.52
N PHE A 52 4.96 -5.14 0.41
CA PHE A 52 6.17 -5.29 1.21
C PHE A 52 5.85 -5.21 2.71
N LEU A 53 5.03 -4.24 3.11
CA LEU A 53 4.61 -4.05 4.49
C LEU A 53 3.86 -5.29 5.01
N LEU A 54 2.92 -5.84 4.22
CA LEU A 54 2.18 -7.06 4.56
C LEU A 54 3.10 -8.27 4.76
N ILE A 55 4.11 -8.42 3.90
CA ILE A 55 5.11 -9.51 4.01
C ILE A 55 5.93 -9.36 5.31
N VAL A 56 6.39 -8.14 5.61
CA VAL A 56 7.13 -7.86 6.85
C VAL A 56 6.26 -8.15 8.06
N GLU A 57 5.01 -7.69 8.05
CA GLU A 57 4.05 -7.89 9.14
C GLU A 57 3.77 -9.38 9.35
N TYR A 58 3.58 -10.14 8.27
CA TYR A 58 3.44 -11.59 8.32
C TYR A 58 4.66 -12.26 8.96
N HIS A 59 5.87 -11.81 8.63
CA HIS A 59 7.10 -12.40 9.17
C HIS A 59 7.29 -12.09 10.66
N ILE A 60 6.91 -10.87 11.09
CA ILE A 60 6.89 -10.48 12.51
C ILE A 60 5.88 -11.32 13.29
N TYR A 61 4.66 -11.44 12.78
CA TYR A 61 3.60 -12.22 13.44
C TYR A 61 3.85 -13.73 13.43
N ARG A 62 4.57 -14.26 12.44
CA ARG A 62 4.96 -15.69 12.41
C ARG A 62 6.04 -16.03 13.43
N LYS A 63 6.92 -15.08 13.75
CA LYS A 63 7.97 -15.27 14.77
C LYS A 63 7.45 -15.14 16.21
N ARG A 64 6.25 -14.60 16.40
CA ARG A 64 5.59 -14.42 17.70
C ARG A 64 4.58 -15.54 17.97
#